data_AF-A0A6A5A171-F1
#
_entry.id   AF-A0A6A5A171-F1
#
_cell.length_a   1.000
_cell.length_b   1.000
_cell.length_c   1.000
_cell.angle_alpha   90.00
_cell.angle_beta   90.00
_cell.angle_gamma   90.00
#
_symmetry.space_group_name_H-M   'P 1'
#
loop_
_entity.id
_entity.type
_entity.pdbx_description
1 polymer ?
#
loop_
_entity_poly.entity_id
_entity_poly.type
_entity_poly.pdbx_seq_one_letter_code
_entity_poly.pdbx_strand_id
1 'polypeptide(L)'
;MYWLLIIPPTVVLGIVTYFMGRLLLNRTRLYVACGEDIVKGDVAWTKYKAFVVFPAQCVVAGFASALLGIGGGIVQGPVMLEHGVTPLVQSATASYMILFTSTSTTIQYTIAGQFPGELQYDYVCWYVALGFLGGLFGKKVVELLIRKSGRMSYFLYFLAANSAVQAVAMGYIGIRNVVHDINTGDNLGLSSLCHG
;
A
#
# COMPACT_ATOMS: atom_id res chain seq x y z
N MET A 1 3.91 -18.31 22.52
CA MET A 1 2.72 -18.41 21.63
C MET A 1 2.73 -17.41 20.46
N TYR A 2 3.67 -16.46 20.39
CA TYR A 2 3.70 -15.45 19.31
C TYR A 2 4.06 -16.00 17.92
N TRP A 3 4.99 -16.96 17.85
CA TRP A 3 5.40 -17.59 16.58
C TRP A 3 4.25 -18.30 15.86
N LEU A 4 3.30 -18.85 16.62
CA LEU A 4 2.14 -19.55 16.07
C LEU A 4 1.13 -18.59 15.43
N LEU A 5 1.21 -17.29 15.75
CA LEU A 5 0.37 -16.24 15.19
C LEU A 5 1.03 -15.55 13.98
N ILE A 6 2.37 -15.58 13.89
CA ILE A 6 3.18 -14.95 12.83
C ILE A 6 3.52 -15.91 11.67
N ILE A 7 3.81 -17.17 11.98
CA ILE A 7 4.22 -18.17 10.97
C ILE A 7 3.08 -18.47 9.97
N PRO A 8 1.81 -18.64 10.36
CA PRO A 8 0.76 -18.98 9.40
C PRO A 8 0.53 -17.89 8.34
N PRO A 9 0.41 -16.59 8.68
CA PRO A 9 0.26 -15.53 7.68
C PRO A 9 1.46 -15.43 6.73
N THR A 10 2.68 -15.58 7.24
CA THR A 10 3.89 -15.48 6.39
C THR A 10 4.02 -16.66 5.42
N VAL A 11 3.67 -17.87 5.86
CA VAL A 11 3.63 -19.05 4.99
C VAL A 11 2.54 -18.93 3.92
N VAL A 12 1.34 -18.46 4.28
CA VAL A 12 0.25 -18.23 3.32
C VAL A 12 0.65 -17.20 2.27
N LEU A 13 1.26 -16.08 2.67
CA LEU A 13 1.76 -15.06 1.74
C LEU A 13 2.85 -15.60 0.81
N GLY A 14 3.76 -16.44 1.32
CA GLY A 14 4.78 -17.11 0.51
C GLY A 14 4.17 -18.04 -0.54
N ILE A 15 3.17 -18.84 -0.14
CA ILE A 15 2.46 -19.76 -1.05
C ILE A 15 1.71 -18.99 -2.13
N VAL A 16 0.97 -17.94 -1.77
CA VAL A 16 0.24 -17.09 -2.71
C VAL A 16 1.20 -16.42 -3.70
N THR A 17 2.31 -15.87 -3.22
CA THR A 17 3.35 -15.25 -4.08
C THR A 17 3.93 -16.26 -5.06
N TYR A 18 4.24 -17.47 -4.59
CA TYR A 18 4.74 -18.54 -5.45
C TYR A 18 3.71 -18.95 -6.52
N PHE A 19 2.45 -19.13 -6.13
CA PHE A 19 1.37 -19.50 -7.05
C PHE A 19 1.12 -18.42 -8.09
N MET A 20 1.10 -17.15 -7.66
CA MET A 20 0.92 -16.00 -8.54
C MET A 20 2.10 -15.85 -9.51
N GLY A 21 3.34 -16.03 -9.04
CA GLY A 21 4.53 -16.05 -9.89
C GLY A 21 4.49 -17.15 -10.95
N ARG A 22 4.01 -18.34 -10.60
CA ARG A 22 3.77 -19.43 -11.56
C ARG A 22 2.70 -19.07 -12.58
N LEU A 23 1.59 -18.48 -12.14
CA LEU A 23 0.47 -18.09 -12.99
C LEU A 23 0.90 -17.02 -14.00
N LEU A 24 1.65 -16.01 -13.55
CA LEU A 24 2.24 -14.95 -14.39
C LEU A 24 3.16 -15.54 -15.46
N LEU A 25 4.09 -16.42 -15.08
CA LEU A 25 5.00 -17.06 -16.04
C LEU A 25 4.28 -17.97 -17.04
N ASN A 26 3.26 -18.71 -16.58
CA ASN A 26 2.48 -19.57 -17.47
C ASN A 26 1.69 -18.72 -18.48
N ARG A 27 1.12 -17.61 -18.01
CA ARG A 27 0.40 -16.66 -18.86
C ARG A 27 1.31 -16.02 -19.90
N THR A 28 2.50 -15.56 -19.51
CA THR A 28 3.50 -15.03 -20.45
C THR A 28 3.93 -16.08 -21.48
N ARG A 29 4.09 -17.35 -21.09
CA ARG A 29 4.39 -18.44 -22.03
C ARG A 29 3.25 -18.67 -23.04
N LEU A 30 2.00 -18.58 -22.61
CA LEU A 30 0.84 -18.71 -23.48
C LEU A 30 0.76 -17.56 -24.50
N TYR A 31 0.99 -16.31 -24.09
CA TYR A 31 1.03 -15.16 -25.00
C TYR A 31 2.11 -15.30 -26.07
N VAL A 32 3.32 -15.75 -25.68
CA VAL A 32 4.41 -16.02 -26.62
C VAL A 32 4.10 -17.20 -27.55
N ALA A 33 3.42 -18.25 -27.05
CA ALA A 33 3.01 -19.40 -27.87
C ALA A 33 1.91 -19.05 -28.89
N CYS A 34 1.02 -18.12 -28.56
CA CYS A 34 -0.01 -17.62 -29.46
C CYS A 34 0.50 -16.56 -30.44
N GLY A 35 1.77 -16.11 -30.32
CA GLY A 35 2.35 -15.09 -31.18
C GLY A 35 1.74 -13.70 -31.02
N GLU A 36 1.09 -13.41 -29.89
CA GLU A 36 0.58 -12.08 -29.58
C GLU A 36 1.73 -11.15 -29.18
N ASP A 37 1.83 -10.01 -29.88
CA ASP A 37 2.79 -8.96 -29.53
C ASP A 37 2.51 -8.43 -28.12
N ILE A 38 3.58 -8.30 -27.33
CA ILE A 38 3.52 -7.75 -25.97
C ILE A 38 2.95 -6.33 -26.05
N VAL A 39 1.75 -6.13 -25.50
CA VAL A 39 1.07 -4.82 -25.50
C VAL A 39 1.94 -3.80 -24.77
N LYS A 40 2.03 -2.57 -25.28
CA LYS A 40 2.77 -1.46 -24.65
C LYS A 40 2.27 -1.25 -23.20
N GLY A 41 3.05 -1.73 -22.23
CA GLY A 41 2.75 -1.67 -20.80
C GLY A 41 2.81 -3.01 -20.06
N ASP A 42 3.09 -4.12 -20.76
CA ASP A 42 3.29 -5.42 -20.14
C ASP A 42 4.74 -5.67 -19.70
N VAL A 43 4.89 -6.16 -18.48
CA VAL A 43 6.19 -6.56 -17.91
C VAL A 43 6.65 -7.86 -18.58
N ALA A 44 7.85 -7.88 -19.16
CA ALA A 44 8.47 -9.13 -19.62
C ALA A 44 8.87 -9.99 -18.40
N TRP A 45 7.97 -10.90 -18.00
CA TRP A 45 8.16 -11.78 -16.85
C TRP A 45 9.17 -12.89 -17.15
N THR A 46 10.38 -12.75 -16.60
CA THR A 46 11.37 -13.84 -16.53
C THR A 46 11.23 -14.58 -15.21
N LYS A 47 11.61 -15.88 -15.16
CA LYS A 47 11.61 -16.67 -13.91
C LYS A 47 12.29 -15.93 -12.75
N TYR A 48 13.45 -15.32 -13.01
CA TYR A 48 14.20 -14.56 -12.01
C TYR A 48 13.44 -13.30 -11.54
N LYS A 49 12.84 -12.54 -12.46
CA LYS A 49 12.09 -11.33 -12.13
C LYS A 49 10.83 -11.62 -11.31
N ALA A 50 10.10 -12.68 -11.68
CA ALA A 50 8.84 -13.06 -11.05
C ALA A 50 9.02 -13.61 -9.62
N PHE A 51 10.07 -14.39 -9.37
CA PHE A 51 10.27 -15.05 -8.06
C PHE A 51 11.23 -14.33 -7.11
N VAL A 52 12.14 -13.49 -7.61
CA VAL A 52 13.18 -12.87 -6.77
C VAL A 52 13.05 -11.35 -6.75
N VAL A 53 13.08 -10.70 -7.91
CA VAL A 53 13.14 -9.24 -7.99
C VAL A 53 11.85 -8.59 -7.49
N PHE A 54 10.70 -9.03 -8.04
CA PHE A 54 9.41 -8.43 -7.70
C PHE A 54 9.02 -8.66 -6.22
N PRO A 55 9.13 -9.87 -5.64
CA PRO A 55 8.85 -10.06 -4.22
C PRO A 55 9.81 -9.29 -3.31
N ALA A 56 11.11 -9.23 -3.64
CA ALA A 56 12.08 -8.46 -2.84
C ALA A 56 11.72 -6.96 -2.80
N GLN A 57 11.35 -6.38 -3.94
CA GLN A 57 10.91 -4.99 -4.01
C GLN A 57 9.60 -4.78 -3.23
N CYS A 58 8.64 -5.71 -3.31
CA CYS A 58 7.41 -5.66 -2.51
C CYS A 58 7.68 -5.74 -1.01
N VAL A 59 8.65 -6.57 -0.56
CA VAL A 59 9.01 -6.67 0.85
C VAL A 59 9.64 -5.38 1.34
N VAL A 60 10.60 -4.82 0.61
CA VAL A 60 11.23 -3.53 0.98
C VAL A 60 10.21 -2.41 1.00
N ALA A 61 9.34 -2.33 -0.02
CA ALA A 61 8.25 -1.36 -0.08
C ALA A 61 7.24 -1.54 1.06
N GLY A 62 6.93 -2.80 1.42
CA GLY A 62 6.03 -3.14 2.50
C GLY A 62 6.59 -2.75 3.86
N PHE A 63 7.87 -3.03 4.13
CA PHE A 63 8.53 -2.57 5.36
C PHE A 63 8.57 -1.05 5.45
N ALA A 64 8.91 -0.35 4.35
CA ALA A 64 8.90 1.10 4.31
C ALA A 64 7.50 1.67 4.55
N SER A 65 6.46 1.09 3.95
CA SER A 65 5.07 1.49 4.16
C SER A 65 4.58 1.21 5.58
N ALA A 66 4.93 0.07 6.16
CA ALA A 66 4.58 -0.30 7.53
C ALA A 66 5.18 0.67 8.55
N LEU A 67 6.45 1.05 8.36
CA LEU A 67 7.12 2.05 9.21
C LEU A 67 6.45 3.43 9.13
N LEU A 68 5.97 3.80 7.95
CA LEU A 68 5.29 5.08 7.74
C LEU A 68 3.83 5.07 8.22
N GLY A 69 3.23 3.90 8.48
CA GLY A 69 1.82 3.77 8.88
C GLY A 69 0.82 4.11 7.78
N ILE A 70 1.30 4.31 6.55
CA ILE A 70 0.50 4.70 5.39
C ILE A 70 0.33 3.44 4.54
N GLY A 71 -0.84 2.80 4.59
CA GLY A 71 -1.12 1.53 3.90
C GLY A 71 -0.54 1.47 2.47
N GLY A 72 0.04 0.31 2.11
CA GLY A 72 1.02 0.08 1.04
C GLY A 72 0.82 0.65 -0.38
N GLY A 73 -0.33 1.25 -0.67
CA GLY A 73 -0.65 1.83 -1.98
C GLY A 73 0.27 2.98 -2.43
N ILE A 74 0.87 3.73 -1.49
CA ILE A 74 1.68 4.92 -1.82
C ILE A 74 3.06 4.54 -2.36
N VAL A 75 3.71 3.53 -1.80
CA VAL A 75 5.04 3.07 -2.23
C VAL A 75 4.94 2.16 -3.46
N GLN A 76 3.87 1.38 -3.56
CA GLN A 76 3.67 0.44 -4.67
C GLN A 76 3.30 1.14 -5.99
N GLY A 77 2.80 2.39 -5.93
CA GLY A 77 2.51 3.20 -7.12
C GLY A 77 3.73 3.42 -8.03
N PRO A 78 4.77 4.13 -7.59
CA PRO A 78 5.96 4.40 -8.41
C PRO A 78 6.69 3.12 -8.84
N VAL A 79 6.77 2.10 -7.99
CA VAL A 79 7.45 0.82 -8.32
C VAL A 79 6.74 0.07 -9.45
N MET A 80 5.41 0.04 -9.49
CA MET A 80 4.67 -0.59 -10.58
C MET A 80 4.84 0.19 -11.91
N LEU A 81 5.01 1.50 -11.82
CA LEU A 81 5.21 2.37 -12.98
C LEU A 81 6.62 2.26 -13.58
N GLU A 82 7.65 2.07 -12.76
CA GLU A 82 9.00 1.73 -13.24
C GLU A 82 9.04 0.39 -13.97
N HIS A 83 8.16 -0.55 -13.61
CA HIS A 83 8.02 -1.81 -14.33
C HIS A 83 7.20 -1.71 -15.61
N GLY A 84 6.64 -0.53 -15.93
CA GLY A 84 5.90 -0.28 -17.17
C GLY A 84 4.40 -0.53 -17.07
N VAL A 85 3.85 -0.84 -15.89
CA VAL A 85 2.41 -1.07 -15.72
C VAL A 85 1.65 0.21 -16.05
N THR A 86 0.54 0.06 -16.77
CA THR A 86 -0.33 1.20 -17.09
C THR A 86 -0.87 1.86 -15.79
N PRO A 87 -0.84 3.20 -15.68
CA PRO A 87 -1.29 3.91 -14.47
C PRO A 87 -2.77 3.66 -14.15
N LEU A 88 -3.57 3.29 -15.16
CA LEU A 88 -4.96 2.91 -14.96
C LEU A 88 -5.09 1.62 -14.13
N VAL A 89 -4.29 0.60 -14.45
CA VAL A 89 -4.24 -0.67 -13.70
C VAL A 89 -3.59 -0.47 -12.34
N GLN A 90 -2.53 0.33 -12.26
CA GLN A 90 -1.87 0.67 -11.00
C GLN A 90 -2.83 1.39 -10.05
N SER A 91 -3.58 2.39 -10.53
CA SER A 91 -4.57 3.11 -9.72
C SER A 91 -5.68 2.20 -9.21
N ALA A 92 -6.22 1.32 -10.07
CA ALA A 92 -7.23 0.34 -9.67
C ALA A 92 -6.70 -0.63 -8.59
N THR A 93 -5.47 -1.11 -8.76
CA THR A 93 -4.81 -2.00 -7.80
C THR A 93 -4.59 -1.29 -6.47
N ALA A 94 -4.13 -0.04 -6.48
CA ALA A 94 -3.94 0.77 -5.28
C ALA A 94 -5.25 0.99 -4.52
N SER A 95 -6.36 1.29 -5.22
CA SER A 95 -7.67 1.40 -4.59
C SER A 95 -8.11 0.09 -3.93
N TYR A 96 -7.89 -1.05 -4.58
CA TYR A 96 -8.20 -2.36 -3.99
C TYR A 96 -7.36 -2.65 -2.74
N MET A 97 -6.07 -2.35 -2.79
CA MET A 97 -5.17 -2.50 -1.63
C MET A 97 -5.59 -1.60 -0.46
N ILE A 98 -5.97 -0.35 -0.72
CA ILE A 98 -6.48 0.56 0.31
C ILE A 98 -7.77 0.02 0.92
N LEU A 99 -8.74 -0.40 0.10
CA LEU A 99 -10.00 -0.99 0.60
C LEU A 99 -9.76 -2.20 1.49
N PHE A 100 -8.88 -3.11 1.05
CA PHE A 100 -8.54 -4.30 1.83
C PHE A 100 -7.82 -3.94 3.14
N THR A 101 -6.86 -3.02 3.08
CA THR A 101 -6.10 -2.56 4.25
C THR A 101 -7.04 -1.86 5.24
N SER A 102 -7.88 -0.95 4.78
CA SER A 102 -8.86 -0.23 5.60
C SER A 102 -9.87 -1.18 6.25
N THR A 103 -10.37 -2.16 5.51
CA THR A 103 -11.28 -3.17 6.06
C THR A 103 -10.58 -3.99 7.15
N SER A 104 -9.34 -4.41 6.90
CA SER A 104 -8.52 -5.15 7.86
C SER A 104 -8.22 -4.33 9.12
N THR A 105 -7.85 -3.05 8.97
CA THR A 105 -7.59 -2.19 10.13
C THR A 105 -8.86 -1.90 10.91
N THR A 106 -10.00 -1.66 10.25
CA THR A 106 -11.30 -1.51 10.93
C THR A 106 -11.61 -2.74 11.78
N ILE A 107 -11.47 -3.96 11.22
CA ILE A 107 -11.69 -5.20 11.99
C ILE A 107 -10.73 -5.28 13.19
N GLN A 108 -9.45 -4.96 13.00
CA GLN A 108 -8.46 -4.96 14.08
C GLN A 108 -8.83 -3.98 15.20
N TYR A 109 -9.20 -2.74 14.86
CA TYR A 109 -9.64 -1.75 15.85
C TYR A 109 -10.95 -2.15 16.55
N THR A 110 -11.86 -2.82 15.84
CA THR A 110 -13.09 -3.34 16.43
C THR A 110 -12.81 -4.43 17.45
N ILE A 111 -11.92 -5.38 17.13
CA ILE A 111 -11.52 -6.45 18.04
C ILE A 111 -10.74 -5.91 19.25
N ALA A 112 -9.90 -4.89 19.04
CA ALA A 112 -9.11 -4.28 20.11
C ALA A 112 -9.96 -3.50 21.14
N GLY A 113 -11.27 -3.32 20.90
CA GLY A 113 -12.15 -2.59 21.82
C GLY A 113 -11.77 -1.12 22.00
N GLN A 114 -10.93 -0.57 21.11
CA GLN A 114 -10.40 0.78 21.18
C GLN A 114 -11.47 1.84 20.86
N PHE A 115 -12.71 1.43 20.55
CA PHE A 115 -13.86 2.32 20.44
C PHE A 115 -14.40 2.60 21.84
N PRO A 116 -14.08 3.75 22.46
CA PRO A 116 -14.53 4.08 23.80
C PRO A 116 -15.97 4.56 23.70
N GLY A 117 -16.90 3.80 24.24
CA GLY A 117 -18.32 4.18 24.27
C GLY A 117 -19.04 3.89 22.95
N GLU A 118 -20.31 3.51 23.10
CA GLU A 118 -21.34 3.22 22.10
C GLU A 118 -20.98 3.62 20.65
N LEU A 119 -21.04 2.65 19.72
CA LEU A 119 -20.82 2.88 18.29
C LEU A 119 -21.59 4.13 17.85
N GLN A 120 -20.86 5.22 17.63
CA GLN A 120 -21.43 6.46 17.10
C GLN A 120 -21.68 6.27 15.61
N TYR A 121 -22.70 5.48 15.29
CA TYR A 121 -23.09 5.13 13.92
C TYR A 121 -23.25 6.36 13.03
N ASP A 122 -23.65 7.50 13.62
CA ASP A 122 -23.81 8.77 12.93
C ASP A 122 -22.49 9.32 12.39
N TYR A 123 -21.43 9.32 13.21
CA TYR A 123 -20.10 9.75 12.80
C TYR A 123 -19.50 8.77 11.79
N VAL A 124 -19.70 7.46 11.98
CA VAL A 124 -19.22 6.44 11.03
C VAL A 124 -19.90 6.62 9.68
N CYS A 125 -21.22 6.78 9.64
CA CYS A 125 -21.96 7.05 8.40
C CYS A 125 -21.50 8.35 7.74
N TRP A 126 -21.24 9.40 8.51
CA TRP A 126 -20.71 10.66 7.99
C TRP A 126 -19.32 10.50 7.35
N TYR A 127 -18.38 9.83 8.02
CA TYR A 127 -17.05 9.58 7.47
C TYR A 127 -17.08 8.63 6.27
N VAL A 128 -17.95 7.62 6.27
CA VAL A 128 -18.16 6.72 5.12
C VAL A 128 -18.71 7.51 3.93
N ALA A 129 -19.69 8.38 4.13
CA ALA A 129 -20.25 9.21 3.08
C ALA A 129 -19.22 10.19 2.52
N LEU A 130 -18.48 10.88 3.38
CA LEU A 130 -17.38 11.78 2.97
C LEU A 130 -16.28 11.02 2.23
N GLY A 131 -15.89 9.84 2.71
CA GLY A 131 -14.90 9.00 2.05
C GLY A 131 -15.35 8.50 0.69
N PHE A 132 -16.62 8.11 0.57
CA PHE A 132 -17.21 7.65 -0.70
C PHE A 132 -17.31 8.80 -1.72
N LEU A 133 -17.81 9.96 -1.30
CA LEU A 133 -17.89 11.15 -2.14
C LEU A 133 -16.49 11.65 -2.55
N GLY A 134 -15.56 11.71 -1.61
CA GLY A 134 -14.16 12.08 -1.87
C GLY A 134 -13.46 11.10 -2.80
N GLY A 135 -13.70 9.79 -2.63
CA GLY A 135 -13.17 8.74 -3.50
C GLY A 135 -13.72 8.80 -4.91
N LEU A 136 -15.04 8.98 -5.07
CA LEU A 136 -15.69 9.16 -6.37
C LEU A 136 -15.16 10.41 -7.08
N PHE A 137 -15.11 11.53 -6.37
CA PHE A 137 -14.60 12.79 -6.90
C PHE A 137 -13.13 12.67 -7.28
N GLY A 138 -12.30 12.11 -6.40
CA GLY A 138 -10.89 11.86 -6.66
C GLY A 138 -10.65 10.98 -7.88
N LYS A 139 -11.39 9.86 -8.01
CA LYS A 139 -11.32 9.01 -9.20
C LYS A 139 -11.70 9.77 -10.48
N LYS A 140 -12.79 10.54 -10.44
CA LYS A 140 -13.24 11.31 -11.61
C LYS A 140 -12.25 12.40 -12.00
N VAL A 141 -11.69 13.10 -11.02
CA VAL A 141 -10.65 14.11 -11.25
C VAL A 141 -9.40 13.47 -11.87
N VAL A 142 -8.93 12.32 -11.35
CA VAL A 142 -7.77 11.61 -11.91
C VAL A 142 -8.02 11.16 -13.35
N GLU A 143 -9.20 10.61 -13.63
CA GLU A 143 -9.60 10.19 -14.98
C GLU A 143 -9.61 11.38 -15.96
N LEU A 144 -10.16 12.53 -15.53
CA LEU A 144 -10.14 13.78 -16.30
C LEU A 144 -8.71 14.31 -16.49
N LEU A 145 -7.87 14.23 -15.45
CA LEU A 145 -6.48 14.69 -15.50
C LEU A 145 -5.67 13.88 -16.51
N ILE A 146 -5.83 12.56 -16.51
CA ILE A 146 -5.15 11.66 -17.46
C ILE A 146 -5.59 11.98 -18.89
N ARG A 147 -6.91 12.16 -19.11
CA ARG A 147 -7.44 12.50 -20.43
C ARG A 147 -6.97 13.86 -20.94
N LYS A 148 -6.80 14.84 -20.04
CA LYS A 148 -6.35 16.20 -20.38
C LYS A 148 -4.84 16.30 -20.56
N SER A 149 -4.04 15.59 -19.76
CA SER A 149 -2.57 15.68 -19.80
C SER A 149 -1.96 15.02 -21.03
N GLY A 150 -2.62 14.06 -21.69
CA GLY A 150 -2.14 13.40 -22.92
C GLY A 150 -0.83 12.60 -22.79
N ARG A 151 -0.09 12.75 -21.67
CA ARG A 151 1.15 12.05 -21.34
C ARG A 151 1.09 11.61 -19.88
N MET A 152 1.22 10.30 -19.64
CA MET A 152 1.17 9.70 -18.30
C MET A 152 2.24 10.26 -17.34
N SER A 153 3.38 10.71 -17.87
CA SER A 153 4.53 11.14 -17.06
C SER A 153 4.20 12.27 -16.06
N TYR A 154 3.37 13.25 -16.43
CA TYR A 154 2.99 14.34 -15.52
C TYR A 154 2.19 13.86 -14.30
N PHE A 155 1.32 12.88 -14.49
CA PHE A 155 0.56 12.26 -13.40
C PHE A 155 1.49 11.59 -12.37
N LEU A 156 2.59 10.99 -12.84
CA LEU A 156 3.57 10.31 -11.97
C LEU A 156 4.31 11.28 -11.08
N TYR A 157 4.78 12.40 -11.66
CA TYR A 157 5.44 13.46 -10.89
C TYR A 157 4.51 14.04 -9.83
N PHE A 158 3.23 14.25 -10.15
CA PHE A 158 2.24 14.72 -9.19
C PHE A 158 2.01 13.71 -8.06
N LEU A 159 1.87 12.42 -8.36
CA LEU A 159 1.71 11.38 -7.34
C LEU A 159 2.95 11.27 -6.43
N ALA A 160 4.15 11.33 -7.01
CA ALA A 160 5.41 11.32 -6.26
C ALA A 160 5.52 12.53 -5.32
N ALA A 161 5.16 13.73 -5.79
CA ALA A 161 5.15 14.94 -4.97
C ALA A 161 4.19 14.83 -3.78
N ASN A 162 2.95 14.36 -4.01
CA ASN A 162 1.99 14.14 -2.93
C ASN A 162 2.48 13.10 -1.91
N SER A 163 3.20 12.08 -2.36
CA SER A 163 3.76 11.04 -1.49
C SER A 163 4.88 11.61 -0.61
N ALA A 164 5.76 12.46 -1.18
CA ALA A 164 6.82 13.14 -0.43
C ALA A 164 6.25 14.08 0.63
N VAL A 165 5.23 14.87 0.29
CA VAL A 165 4.58 15.79 1.25
C VAL A 165 3.97 15.02 2.43
N GLN A 166 3.30 13.89 2.18
CA GLN A 166 2.75 13.05 3.25
C GLN A 166 3.85 12.47 4.16
N ALA A 167 4.96 12.01 3.59
CA ALA A 167 6.09 11.50 4.35
C ALA A 167 6.72 12.59 5.26
N VAL A 168 6.88 13.81 4.74
CA VAL A 168 7.39 14.95 5.52
C VAL A 168 6.44 15.32 6.64
N ALA A 169 5.13 15.38 6.38
CA ALA A 169 4.13 15.70 7.40
C ALA A 169 4.11 14.68 8.54
N MET A 170 4.12 13.38 8.21
CA MET A 170 4.18 12.31 9.22
C MET A 170 5.49 12.35 10.00
N GLY A 171 6.62 12.56 9.33
CA GLY A 171 7.92 12.73 9.99
C GLY A 171 7.93 13.91 10.97
N TYR A 172 7.32 15.03 10.57
CA TYR A 172 7.21 16.21 11.43
C TYR A 172 6.36 15.96 12.68
N ILE A 173 5.18 15.32 12.52
CA ILE A 173 4.30 14.98 13.63
C ILE A 173 4.98 13.98 14.57
N GLY A 174 5.67 12.97 14.02
CA GLY A 174 6.44 12.00 14.80
C GLY A 174 7.52 12.66 15.67
N ILE A 175 8.33 13.56 15.10
CA ILE A 175 9.37 14.29 15.85
C ILE A 175 8.73 15.18 16.92
N ARG A 176 7.64 15.89 16.60
CA ARG A 176 6.91 16.74 17.55
C ARG A 176 6.40 15.92 18.74
N ASN A 177 5.86 14.73 18.50
CA ASN A 177 5.36 13.86 19.56
C ASN A 177 6.51 13.36 20.44
N VAL A 178 7.63 12.90 19.85
CA VAL A 178 8.79 12.44 20.61
C VAL A 178 9.39 13.56 21.47
N VAL A 179 9.54 14.77 20.93
CA VAL A 179 10.07 15.91 21.68
C VAL A 179 9.11 16.33 22.80
N HIS A 180 7.80 16.24 22.56
CA HIS A 180 6.78 16.52 23.57
C HIS A 180 6.82 15.49 24.71
N ASP A 181 6.92 14.20 24.39
CA ASP A 181 6.98 13.12 25.39
C ASP A 181 8.25 13.20 26.24
N ILE A 182 9.40 13.58 25.65
CA ILE A 182 10.65 13.82 26.38
C ILE A 182 10.52 15.00 27.36
N ASN A 183 9.90 16.11 26.93
CA ASN A 183 9.73 17.29 27.79
C ASN A 183 8.71 17.07 28.92
N THR A 184 7.74 16.19 28.71
CA THR A 184 6.70 15.87 29.71
C THR A 184 7.18 14.78 30.68
N GLY A 185 8.37 14.21 30.45
CA GLY A 185 8.98 13.19 31.31
C GLY A 185 8.31 11.82 31.19
N ASP A 186 7.58 11.57 30.10
CA ASP A 186 6.84 10.33 29.92
C ASP A 186 7.74 9.22 29.34
N ASN A 187 7.54 7.99 29.78
CA ASN A 187 8.41 6.88 29.40
C ASN A 187 8.18 6.51 27.92
N LEU A 188 9.15 6.78 27.05
CA LEU A 188 9.18 6.38 25.63
C LEU A 188 9.19 4.85 25.39
N GLY A 189 8.82 4.03 26.38
CA GLY A 189 8.88 2.56 26.31
C GLY A 189 10.29 1.97 26.29
N LEU A 190 11.34 2.81 26.24
CA LEU A 190 12.75 2.40 26.23
C LEU A 190 13.28 2.01 27.63
N SER A 191 12.53 2.25 28.70
CA SER A 191 12.95 1.90 30.07
C SER A 191 13.06 0.39 30.31
N SER A 192 12.42 -0.43 29.47
CA SER A 192 12.54 -1.90 29.51
C SER A 192 13.89 -2.43 29.00
N LEU A 193 14.72 -1.62 28.33
CA LEU A 193 16.01 -2.05 27.76
C LEU A 193 17.21 -1.87 28.72
N CYS A 194 17.03 -1.14 29.84
CA CYS A 194 18.09 -0.86 30.82
C CYS A 194 18.04 -1.73 32.09
N HIS A 195 17.10 -2.66 32.21
CA HIS A 195 17.16 -3.76 33.18
C HIS A 195 17.38 -5.08 32.43
N GLY A 196 18.63 -5.27 32.00
CA GLY A 196 19.18 -6.56 31.59
C GLY A 196 19.99 -7.16 32.72
#